data_AF-A0AAJ5BD88-F1
#
_entry.id   AF-A0AAJ5BD88-F1
#
_cell.length_a   1.000
_cell.length_b   1.000
_cell.length_c   1.000
_cell.angle_alpha   90.00
_cell.angle_beta   90.00
_cell.angle_gamma   90.00
#
_symmetry.space_group_name_H-M   'P 1'
#
loop_
_entity.id
_entity.type
_entity.pdbx_description
1 polymer ?
#
loop_
_entity_poly.entity_id
_entity_poly.type
_entity_poly.pdbx_seq_one_letter_code
_entity_poly.pdbx_strand_id
1 'polypeptide(L)'
;MKYTSDTFPELVTLTNPKLTLLVRIVFLLFTTFLLVLLYLLPFALINDYTNSTEAYILIGLYVLLLTYGIYKFLKEYKKKNTTAIQKIIVNKLGIQYHKLNGEIEHLLYKDLNKSKQPYSKDIFTKTTGVNISSKMVLKVLYNHQERTVSFQNTDIFYTSISTNSRELRQHFLQGVTLYRPDLRIADSVYTDFFINPSSFEFDKKGYKKTMIIALIISIIILAIVFLSINL
;
A
#
# COMPACT_ATOMS: atom_id res chain seq x y z
N MET A 1 17.88 -10.94 -14.85
CA MET A 1 18.81 -10.37 -15.86
C MET A 1 19.60 -9.24 -15.20
N LYS A 2 20.94 -9.25 -15.29
CA LYS A 2 21.80 -8.21 -14.70
C LYS A 2 22.09 -7.16 -15.76
N TYR A 3 21.64 -5.93 -15.54
CA TYR A 3 21.89 -4.83 -16.47
C TYR A 3 23.27 -4.22 -16.26
N THR A 4 23.79 -3.60 -17.32
CA THR A 4 24.94 -2.67 -17.26
C THR A 4 24.44 -1.24 -17.35
N SER A 5 25.30 -0.24 -17.06
CA SER A 5 24.94 1.18 -17.11
C SER A 5 24.31 1.59 -18.45
N ASP A 6 24.80 1.01 -19.55
CA ASP A 6 24.37 1.34 -20.92
C ASP A 6 23.14 0.57 -21.37
N THR A 7 22.82 -0.55 -20.71
CA THR A 7 21.70 -1.44 -21.08
C THR A 7 20.52 -1.36 -20.12
N PHE A 8 20.55 -0.46 -19.13
CA PHE A 8 19.51 -0.32 -18.12
C PHE A 8 18.23 0.29 -18.72
N PRO A 9 17.17 -0.50 -18.98
CA PRO A 9 15.98 0.00 -19.66
C PRO A 9 15.14 0.88 -18.74
N GLU A 10 14.24 1.64 -19.34
CA GLU A 10 13.14 2.25 -18.61
C GLU A 10 12.07 1.19 -18.30
N LEU A 11 11.69 1.07 -17.03
CA LEU A 11 10.61 0.19 -16.58
C LEU A 11 9.44 1.03 -16.08
N VAL A 12 8.26 0.78 -16.66
CA VAL A 12 7.04 1.53 -16.38
C VAL A 12 6.04 0.66 -15.60
N THR A 13 5.23 1.29 -14.74
CA THR A 13 4.09 0.63 -14.10
C THR A 13 3.13 0.03 -15.11
N LEU A 14 2.89 -1.27 -14.96
CA LEU A 14 1.83 -1.99 -15.67
C LEU A 14 0.56 -2.01 -14.84
N THR A 15 -0.56 -1.75 -15.50
CA THR A 15 -1.87 -1.64 -14.87
C THR A 15 -2.83 -2.65 -15.46
N ASN A 16 -3.61 -3.33 -14.62
CA ASN A 16 -4.67 -4.23 -15.09
C ASN A 16 -6.05 -3.56 -14.96
N PRO A 17 -6.65 -3.07 -16.08
CA PRO A 17 -7.92 -2.35 -16.03
C PRO A 17 -9.09 -3.26 -15.62
N LYS A 18 -9.07 -4.54 -16.02
CA LYS A 18 -10.13 -5.50 -15.66
C LYS A 18 -10.17 -5.77 -14.16
N LEU A 19 -9.00 -6.02 -13.56
CA LEU A 19 -8.88 -6.21 -12.11
C LEU A 19 -9.27 -4.94 -11.36
N THR A 20 -8.84 -3.77 -11.86
CA THR A 20 -9.20 -2.47 -11.28
C THR A 20 -10.72 -2.25 -11.30
N LEU A 21 -11.38 -2.53 -12.42
CA LEU A 21 -12.84 -2.42 -12.54
C LEU A 21 -13.56 -3.36 -11.55
N LEU A 22 -13.12 -4.62 -11.47
CA LEU A 22 -13.70 -5.61 -10.55
C LEU A 22 -13.62 -5.12 -9.10
N VAL A 23 -12.42 -4.70 -8.65
CA VAL A 23 -12.23 -4.19 -7.29
C VAL A 23 -13.11 -2.98 -7.03
N ARG A 24 -13.26 -2.07 -8.00
CA ARG A 24 -14.16 -0.91 -7.87
C ARG A 24 -15.62 -1.30 -7.70
N ILE A 25 -16.11 -2.24 -8.52
CA ILE A 25 -17.50 -2.69 -8.44
C ILE A 25 -17.76 -3.33 -7.07
N VAL A 26 -16.89 -4.24 -6.64
CA VAL A 26 -17.01 -4.90 -5.33
C VAL A 26 -16.98 -3.88 -4.19
N PHE A 27 -16.04 -2.93 -4.23
CA PHE A 27 -15.93 -1.89 -3.22
C PHE A 27 -17.15 -0.96 -3.20
N LEU A 28 -17.68 -0.57 -4.36
CA LEU A 28 -18.87 0.27 -4.46
C LEU A 28 -20.10 -0.45 -3.91
N LEU A 29 -20.31 -1.72 -4.29
CA LEU A 29 -21.41 -2.54 -3.78
C LEU A 29 -21.31 -2.70 -2.26
N PHE A 30 -20.14 -3.05 -1.75
CA PHE A 30 -19.90 -3.21 -0.32
C PHE A 30 -20.14 -1.90 0.46
N THR A 31 -19.60 -0.79 -0.03
CA THR A 31 -19.78 0.53 0.60
C THR A 31 -21.23 0.97 0.58
N THR A 32 -21.93 0.77 -0.55
CA THR A 32 -23.36 1.10 -0.68
C THR A 32 -24.20 0.26 0.27
N PHE A 33 -23.94 -1.04 0.34
CA PHE A 33 -24.60 -1.95 1.27
C PHE A 33 -24.41 -1.51 2.73
N LEU A 34 -23.19 -1.17 3.12
CA LEU A 34 -22.87 -0.71 4.47
C LEU A 34 -23.58 0.60 4.81
N LEU A 35 -23.62 1.56 3.87
CA LEU A 35 -24.36 2.81 4.04
C LEU A 35 -25.86 2.57 4.22
N VAL A 36 -26.47 1.71 3.38
CA VAL A 36 -27.89 1.35 3.52
C VAL A 36 -28.16 0.74 4.90
N LEU A 37 -27.31 -0.18 5.35
CA LEU A 37 -27.44 -0.79 6.69
C LEU A 37 -27.35 0.26 7.80
N LEU A 38 -26.44 1.23 7.68
CA LEU A 38 -26.28 2.33 8.62
C LEU A 38 -27.54 3.22 8.69
N TYR A 39 -28.16 3.50 7.54
CA TYR A 39 -29.42 4.28 7.48
C TYR A 39 -30.63 3.48 7.95
N LEU A 40 -30.66 2.16 7.79
CA LEU A 40 -31.76 1.30 8.23
C LEU A 40 -31.74 0.98 9.72
N LEU A 41 -30.57 1.02 10.35
CA LEU A 41 -30.36 0.77 11.79
C LEU A 41 -31.35 1.55 12.68
N PRO A 42 -31.51 2.89 12.54
CA PRO A 42 -32.48 3.62 13.34
C PRO A 42 -33.94 3.18 13.09
N PHE A 43 -34.31 2.82 11.85
CA PHE A 43 -35.68 2.36 11.55
C PHE A 43 -35.99 1.00 12.18
N ALA A 44 -35.00 0.10 12.25
CA ALA A 44 -35.16 -1.18 12.95
C ALA A 44 -35.41 -0.99 14.45
N LEU A 45 -34.79 0.02 15.06
CA LEU A 45 -34.97 0.36 16.48
C LEU A 45 -36.32 1.03 16.79
N ILE A 46 -36.98 1.67 15.81
CA ILE A 46 -38.31 2.28 15.99
C ILE A 46 -39.38 1.20 16.26
N ASN A 47 -39.27 0.02 15.66
CA ASN A 47 -40.31 -1.01 15.83
C ASN A 47 -40.41 -1.51 17.28
N ASP A 48 -39.33 -1.42 18.05
CA ASP A 48 -39.28 -1.88 19.45
C ASP A 48 -39.54 -0.74 20.45
N TYR A 49 -39.33 0.52 20.05
CA TYR A 49 -39.57 1.71 20.89
C TYR A 49 -40.92 2.36 20.53
N THR A 50 -41.86 2.32 21.47
CA THR A 50 -43.17 2.99 21.40
C THR A 50 -43.06 4.42 20.88
N ASN A 51 -43.97 4.79 19.96
CA ASN A 51 -44.14 6.08 19.25
C ASN A 51 -43.94 7.35 20.12
N SER A 52 -42.73 7.60 20.60
CA SER A 52 -42.37 8.76 21.40
C SER A 52 -41.75 9.81 20.48
N THR A 53 -42.17 11.06 20.65
CA THR A 53 -41.63 12.20 19.89
C THR A 53 -40.11 12.32 20.04
N GLU A 54 -39.57 11.89 21.19
CA GLU A 54 -38.15 11.85 21.49
C GLU A 54 -37.36 10.91 20.57
N ALA A 55 -37.91 9.74 20.23
CA ALA A 55 -37.26 8.79 19.32
C ALA A 55 -37.09 9.39 17.91
N TYR A 56 -38.11 10.08 17.40
CA TYR A 56 -38.03 10.74 16.09
C TYR A 56 -36.98 11.87 16.06
N ILE A 57 -36.85 12.64 17.14
CA ILE A 57 -35.84 13.70 17.27
C ILE A 57 -34.42 13.09 17.25
N LEU A 58 -34.20 12.02 18.01
CA LEU A 58 -32.90 11.33 18.06
C LEU A 58 -32.51 10.75 16.70
N ILE A 59 -33.48 10.18 15.97
CA ILE A 59 -33.25 9.63 14.62
C ILE A 59 -32.95 10.73 13.61
N GLY A 60 -33.69 11.84 13.66
CA GLY A 60 -33.40 13.01 12.83
C GLY A 60 -31.98 13.53 13.07
N LEU A 61 -31.56 13.63 14.34
CA LEU A 61 -30.21 14.03 14.71
C LEU A 61 -29.16 13.03 14.22
N TYR A 62 -29.41 11.73 14.36
CA TYR A 62 -28.53 10.66 13.87
C TYR A 62 -28.30 10.77 12.36
N VAL A 63 -29.38 10.89 11.58
CA VAL A 63 -29.33 11.03 10.11
C VAL A 63 -28.58 12.30 9.71
N LEU A 64 -28.78 13.42 10.41
CA LEU A 64 -28.05 14.67 10.16
C LEU A 64 -26.55 14.54 10.43
N LEU A 65 -26.16 13.91 11.55
CA LEU A 65 -24.75 13.70 11.87
C LEU A 65 -24.08 12.75 10.87
N LEU A 66 -24.77 11.70 10.48
CA LEU A 66 -24.30 10.70 9.51
C LEU A 66 -24.10 11.35 8.12
N THR A 67 -25.09 12.08 7.62
CA THR A 67 -25.01 12.79 6.34
C THR A 67 -23.88 13.83 6.34
N TYR A 68 -23.74 14.61 7.43
CA TYR A 68 -22.64 15.56 7.59
C TYR A 68 -21.27 14.87 7.61
N GLY A 69 -21.15 13.73 8.31
CA GLY A 69 -19.93 12.92 8.35
C GLY A 69 -19.51 12.42 6.96
N ILE A 70 -20.47 11.90 6.17
CA ILE A 70 -20.23 11.48 4.78
C ILE A 70 -19.77 12.68 3.93
N TYR A 71 -20.44 13.82 4.02
CA TYR A 71 -20.07 15.02 3.26
C TYR A 71 -18.64 15.48 3.56
N LYS A 72 -18.27 15.56 4.85
CA LYS A 72 -16.91 15.94 5.26
C LYS A 72 -15.88 14.94 4.76
N PHE A 73 -16.16 13.64 4.88
CA PHE A 73 -15.28 12.58 4.38
C PHE A 73 -15.04 12.69 2.87
N LEU A 74 -16.11 12.87 2.08
CA LEU A 74 -16.01 13.05 0.63
C LEU A 74 -15.20 14.30 0.24
N LYS A 75 -15.39 15.40 0.98
CA LYS A 75 -14.65 16.66 0.75
C LYS A 75 -13.15 16.50 1.00
N GLU A 76 -12.78 15.89 2.13
CA GLU A 76 -11.36 15.63 2.45
C GLU A 76 -10.74 14.63 1.47
N TYR A 77 -11.50 13.62 1.06
CA TYR A 77 -11.07 12.65 0.07
C TYR A 77 -10.73 13.30 -1.27
N LYS A 78 -11.63 14.15 -1.80
CA LYS A 78 -11.40 14.84 -3.08
C LYS A 78 -10.10 15.66 -3.07
N LYS A 79 -9.74 16.27 -1.93
CA LYS A 79 -8.49 17.02 -1.76
C LYS A 79 -7.25 16.13 -1.73
N LYS A 80 -7.33 14.93 -1.13
CA LYS A 80 -6.20 13.99 -1.04
C LYS A 80 -5.97 13.21 -2.33
N ASN A 81 -7.02 12.97 -3.12
CA ASN A 81 -6.89 12.14 -4.32
C ASN A 81 -6.13 12.82 -5.47
N THR A 82 -6.11 14.15 -5.53
CA THR A 82 -5.42 14.87 -6.63
C THR A 82 -3.91 14.64 -6.64
N THR A 83 -3.29 14.26 -5.52
CA THR A 83 -1.85 14.01 -5.41
C THR A 83 -1.48 12.52 -5.49
N ALA A 84 -2.45 11.64 -5.77
CA ALA A 84 -2.19 10.20 -5.84
C ALA A 84 -1.28 9.86 -7.03
N ILE A 85 -0.43 8.84 -6.83
CA ILE A 85 0.50 8.35 -7.84
C ILE A 85 -0.27 7.52 -8.87
N GLN A 86 -0.23 7.93 -10.13
CA GLN A 86 -0.90 7.26 -11.25
C GLN A 86 0.05 6.33 -12.01
N LYS A 87 1.28 6.78 -12.24
CA LYS A 87 2.30 6.07 -13.03
C LYS A 87 3.66 6.23 -12.36
N ILE A 88 4.40 5.13 -12.31
CA ILE A 88 5.77 5.10 -11.78
C ILE A 88 6.69 4.65 -12.90
N ILE A 89 7.79 5.37 -13.08
CA ILE A 89 8.83 5.05 -14.06
C ILE A 89 10.14 4.91 -13.32
N VAL A 90 10.85 3.80 -13.55
CA VAL A 90 12.19 3.56 -13.01
C VAL A 90 13.16 3.50 -14.18
N ASN A 91 14.15 4.39 -14.20
CA ASN A 91 15.13 4.49 -15.27
C ASN A 91 16.52 4.82 -14.71
N LYS A 92 17.49 5.08 -15.60
CA LYS A 92 18.88 5.37 -15.23
C LYS A 92 19.09 6.54 -14.26
N LEU A 93 18.13 7.46 -14.19
CA LEU A 93 18.23 8.62 -13.29
C LEU A 93 17.68 8.33 -11.89
N GLY A 94 16.73 7.40 -11.77
CA GLY A 94 16.04 7.08 -10.53
C GLY A 94 14.57 6.75 -10.76
N ILE A 95 13.70 7.22 -9.86
CA ILE A 95 12.24 7.04 -9.94
C ILE A 95 11.57 8.35 -10.33
N GLN A 96 10.57 8.27 -11.19
CA GLN A 96 9.62 9.34 -11.50
C GLN A 96 8.22 8.93 -11.09
N TYR A 97 7.57 9.77 -10.30
CA TYR A 97 6.20 9.62 -9.84
C TYR A 97 5.31 10.61 -10.59
N HIS A 98 4.49 10.12 -11.50
CA HIS A 98 3.48 10.93 -12.17
C HIS A 98 2.21 10.91 -11.33
N LYS A 99 1.81 12.07 -10.83
CA LYS A 99 0.61 12.26 -10.00
C LYS A 99 -0.60 12.61 -10.85
N LEU A 100 -1.81 12.39 -10.30
CA LEU A 100 -3.06 12.71 -10.99
C LEU A 100 -3.26 14.20 -11.29
N ASN A 101 -2.65 15.10 -10.51
CA ASN A 101 -2.64 16.54 -10.77
C ASN A 101 -1.69 16.98 -11.91
N GLY A 102 -0.96 16.04 -12.54
CA GLY A 102 0.03 16.31 -13.58
C GLY A 102 1.43 16.64 -13.06
N GLU A 103 1.62 16.74 -11.74
CA GLU A 103 2.92 16.95 -11.13
C GLU A 103 3.80 15.70 -11.28
N ILE A 104 5.08 15.90 -11.59
CA ILE A 104 6.08 14.84 -11.67
C ILE A 104 7.07 15.02 -10.53
N GLU A 105 7.07 14.07 -9.60
CA GLU A 105 8.00 14.05 -8.48
C GLU A 105 9.15 13.09 -8.78
N HIS A 106 10.38 13.55 -8.58
CA HIS A 106 11.58 12.78 -8.85
C HIS A 106 12.23 12.27 -7.55
N LEU A 107 12.77 11.05 -7.61
CA LEU A 107 13.70 10.50 -6.62
C LEU A 107 14.92 10.00 -7.38
N LEU A 108 15.94 10.85 -7.49
CA LEU A 108 17.13 10.56 -8.29
C LEU A 108 18.17 9.76 -7.49
N TYR A 109 18.89 8.87 -8.14
CA TYR A 109 19.96 8.09 -7.49
C TYR A 109 21.05 8.99 -6.91
N LYS A 110 21.40 10.09 -7.60
CA LYS A 110 22.41 11.06 -7.13
C LYS A 110 22.00 11.77 -5.83
N ASP A 111 20.71 11.89 -5.55
CA ASP A 111 20.21 12.60 -4.37
C ASP A 111 20.10 11.70 -3.13
N LEU A 112 20.38 10.40 -3.27
CA LEU A 112 20.40 9.46 -2.15
C LEU A 112 21.62 9.72 -1.26
N ASN A 113 21.42 9.80 0.05
CA ASN A 113 22.52 10.04 0.97
C ASN A 113 23.08 8.74 1.54
N LYS A 114 24.40 8.72 1.71
CA LYS A 114 25.05 7.74 2.56
C LYS A 114 24.86 8.14 4.01
N SER A 115 24.60 7.17 4.87
CA SER A 115 24.50 7.40 6.30
C SER A 115 25.86 7.75 6.88
N LYS A 116 25.83 8.63 7.89
CA LYS A 116 27.02 9.03 8.65
C LYS A 116 27.43 7.97 9.68
N GLN A 117 26.52 7.06 10.05
CA GLN A 117 26.79 6.04 11.06
C GLN A 117 27.43 4.80 10.42
N PRO A 118 28.56 4.27 10.95
CA PRO A 118 29.29 3.16 10.33
C PRO A 118 28.48 1.87 10.15
N TYR A 119 27.52 1.62 11.04
CA TYR A 119 26.73 0.37 11.10
C TYR A 119 25.32 0.51 10.54
N SER A 120 24.86 1.73 10.27
CA SER A 120 23.57 1.92 9.64
C SER A 120 23.64 1.62 8.15
N LYS A 121 22.54 1.11 7.60
CA LYS A 121 22.37 0.86 6.17
C LYS A 121 21.67 2.07 5.55
N ASP A 122 22.02 2.39 4.31
CA ASP A 122 21.52 3.57 3.60
C ASP A 122 20.13 3.30 3.00
N ILE A 123 19.88 2.04 2.70
CA ILE A 123 18.64 1.52 2.13
C ILE A 123 18.24 0.32 2.96
N PHE A 124 17.05 0.39 3.55
CA PHE A 124 16.59 -0.60 4.52
C PHE A 124 15.08 -0.77 4.47
N THR A 125 14.58 -1.80 5.12
CA THR A 125 13.16 -2.04 5.31
C THR A 125 12.71 -1.54 6.67
N LYS A 126 11.49 -1.01 6.72
CA LYS A 126 10.85 -0.59 7.97
C LYS A 126 9.39 -0.97 7.93
N THR A 127 8.88 -1.50 9.03
CA THR A 127 7.44 -1.70 9.19
C THR A 127 6.80 -0.35 9.52
N THR A 128 5.82 0.06 8.72
CA THR A 128 5.05 1.30 8.91
C THR A 128 3.58 0.94 9.11
N GLY A 129 2.90 1.63 10.02
CA GLY A 129 1.52 1.33 10.43
C GLY A 129 1.47 0.60 11.76
N VAL A 130 0.26 0.50 12.32
CA VAL A 130 0.04 -0.08 13.66
C VAL A 130 -0.81 -1.34 13.51
N ASN A 131 -0.41 -2.40 14.22
CA ASN A 131 -1.09 -3.70 14.29
C ASN A 131 -1.42 -4.27 12.90
N ILE A 132 -2.71 -4.40 12.59
CA ILE A 132 -3.27 -5.04 11.39
C ILE A 132 -2.94 -4.26 10.11
N SER A 133 -2.67 -2.96 10.21
CA SER A 133 -2.31 -2.10 9.08
C SER A 133 -0.80 -2.02 8.82
N SER A 134 0.00 -2.77 9.59
CA SER A 134 1.45 -2.75 9.46
C SER A 134 1.87 -3.29 8.09
N LYS A 135 2.64 -2.49 7.35
CA LYS A 135 3.17 -2.86 6.05
C LYS A 135 4.68 -2.64 6.03
N MET A 136 5.37 -3.59 5.41
CA MET A 136 6.80 -3.49 5.19
C MET A 136 7.08 -2.58 4.00
N VAL A 137 7.84 -1.50 4.23
CA VAL A 137 8.19 -0.51 3.19
C VAL A 137 9.69 -0.40 2.99
N LEU A 138 10.10 -0.05 1.78
CA LEU A 138 11.47 0.32 1.48
C LEU A 138 11.70 1.77 1.90
N LYS A 139 12.77 1.99 2.66
CA LYS A 139 13.26 3.30 3.09
C LYS A 139 14.60 3.59 2.45
N VAL A 140 14.79 4.85 2.06
CA VAL A 140 16.06 5.38 1.58
C VAL A 140 16.38 6.67 2.35
N LEU A 141 17.66 6.96 2.54
CA LEU A 141 18.08 8.27 3.03
C LEU A 141 18.09 9.27 1.87
N TYR A 142 17.29 10.32 2.01
CA TYR A 142 17.14 11.40 1.03
C TYR A 142 17.09 12.73 1.78
N ASN A 143 17.93 13.69 1.38
CA ASN A 143 18.15 14.95 2.10
C ASN A 143 18.38 14.75 3.61
N HIS A 144 19.17 13.75 3.99
CA HIS A 144 19.45 13.36 5.39
C HIS A 144 18.23 12.90 6.21
N GLN A 145 17.11 12.56 5.55
CA GLN A 145 15.90 12.05 6.18
C GLN A 145 15.46 10.72 5.57
N GLU A 146 14.73 9.91 6.35
CA GLU A 146 14.14 8.66 5.85
C GLU A 146 12.95 8.93 4.93
N ARG A 147 13.09 8.60 3.64
CA ARG A 147 11.99 8.67 2.67
C ARG A 147 11.49 7.28 2.32
N THR A 148 10.16 7.12 2.32
CA THR A 148 9.52 5.87 1.85
C THR A 148 9.51 5.85 0.33
N VAL A 149 9.93 4.74 -0.26
CA VAL A 149 9.84 4.50 -1.70
C VAL A 149 8.58 3.70 -2.00
N SER A 150 7.64 4.30 -2.73
CA SER A 150 6.43 3.61 -3.19
C SER A 150 6.68 2.98 -4.56
N PHE A 151 6.18 1.76 -4.75
CA PHE A 151 6.12 1.05 -6.04
C PHE A 151 4.69 0.69 -6.43
N GLN A 152 3.72 1.27 -5.72
CA GLN A 152 2.30 1.08 -5.91
C GLN A 152 1.60 2.42 -6.01
N ASN A 153 0.48 2.41 -6.72
CA ASN A 153 -0.41 3.54 -6.82
C ASN A 153 -1.05 3.77 -5.45
N THR A 154 -1.16 5.03 -5.04
CA THR A 154 -1.57 5.42 -3.67
C THR A 154 -3.04 5.82 -3.56
N ASP A 155 -3.81 5.69 -4.64
CA ASP A 155 -5.24 6.00 -4.63
C ASP A 155 -6.04 4.88 -3.97
N ILE A 156 -6.83 5.26 -2.95
CA ILE A 156 -7.72 4.38 -2.17
C ILE A 156 -8.80 3.75 -3.06
N PHE A 157 -9.19 4.40 -4.15
CA PHE A 157 -10.16 3.89 -5.12
C PHE A 157 -9.49 3.22 -6.32
N TYR A 158 -8.18 2.99 -6.21
CA TYR A 158 -7.31 2.41 -7.22
C TYR A 158 -7.61 3.01 -8.59
N THR A 159 -7.06 4.20 -8.90
CA THR A 159 -7.10 4.73 -10.27
C THR A 159 -6.57 3.68 -11.26
N SER A 160 -5.58 2.90 -10.82
CA SER A 160 -5.19 1.64 -11.43
C SER A 160 -4.44 0.75 -10.43
N ILE A 161 -4.66 -0.57 -10.52
CA ILE A 161 -3.89 -1.55 -9.74
C ILE A 161 -2.60 -1.89 -10.47
N SER A 162 -1.46 -1.60 -9.83
CA SER A 162 -0.13 -1.94 -10.34
C SER A 162 0.14 -3.44 -10.19
N THR A 163 0.46 -4.11 -11.31
CA THR A 163 0.73 -5.55 -11.33
C THR A 163 2.21 -5.89 -11.22
N ASN A 164 3.10 -4.97 -11.58
CA ASN A 164 4.55 -5.19 -11.63
C ASN A 164 5.34 -4.44 -10.54
N SER A 165 4.70 -4.12 -9.41
CA SER A 165 5.36 -3.41 -8.29
C SER A 165 6.63 -4.11 -7.76
N ARG A 166 6.69 -5.44 -7.83
CA ARG A 166 7.88 -6.23 -7.48
C ARG A 166 9.03 -5.99 -8.46
N GLU A 167 8.74 -6.01 -9.76
CA GLU A 167 9.72 -5.75 -10.82
C GLU A 167 10.25 -4.32 -10.73
N LEU A 168 9.39 -3.33 -10.48
CA LEU A 168 9.81 -1.94 -10.28
C LEU A 168 10.76 -1.80 -9.09
N ARG A 169 10.49 -2.50 -7.98
CA ARG A 169 11.37 -2.49 -6.81
C ARG A 169 12.72 -3.12 -7.12
N GLN A 170 12.73 -4.25 -7.81
CA GLN A 170 13.95 -4.95 -8.22
C GLN A 170 14.79 -4.08 -9.15
N HIS A 171 14.14 -3.50 -10.16
CA HIS A 171 14.76 -2.60 -11.11
C HIS A 171 15.37 -1.39 -10.41
N PHE A 172 14.64 -0.82 -9.45
CA PHE A 172 15.16 0.29 -8.65
C PHE A 172 16.41 -0.11 -7.85
N LEU A 173 16.38 -1.25 -7.15
CA LEU A 173 17.53 -1.73 -6.37
C LEU A 173 18.74 -2.07 -7.25
N GLN A 174 18.51 -2.67 -8.43
CA GLN A 174 19.57 -2.87 -9.43
C GLN A 174 20.19 -1.53 -9.84
N GLY A 175 19.35 -0.54 -10.16
CA GLY A 175 19.84 0.80 -10.52
C GLY A 175 20.61 1.48 -9.39
N VAL A 176 20.20 1.32 -8.12
CA VAL A 176 21.00 1.78 -6.97
C VAL A 176 22.40 1.15 -7.01
N THR A 177 22.50 -0.18 -7.16
CA THR A 177 23.82 -0.84 -7.16
C THR A 177 24.69 -0.47 -8.35
N LEU A 178 24.08 -0.10 -9.49
CA LEU A 178 24.79 0.31 -10.69
C LEU A 178 25.27 1.77 -10.60
N TYR A 179 24.39 2.69 -10.22
CA TYR A 179 24.66 4.13 -10.26
C TYR A 179 25.18 4.70 -8.93
N ARG A 180 25.01 3.96 -7.82
CA ARG A 180 25.44 4.32 -6.47
C ARG A 180 26.00 3.12 -5.70
N PRO A 181 27.09 2.49 -6.20
CA PRO A 181 27.73 1.36 -5.54
C PRO A 181 28.33 1.70 -4.16
N ASP A 182 28.46 3.00 -3.86
CA ASP A 182 28.90 3.51 -2.55
C ASP A 182 27.87 3.32 -1.42
N LEU A 183 26.59 3.10 -1.79
CA LEU A 183 25.47 2.92 -0.86
C LEU A 183 25.35 1.47 -0.38
N ARG A 184 25.04 1.31 0.90
CA ARG A 184 24.90 0.02 1.58
C ARG A 184 23.42 -0.36 1.71
N ILE A 185 23.02 -1.40 1.00
CA ILE A 185 21.68 -2.01 1.13
C ILE A 185 21.70 -2.97 2.33
N ALA A 186 20.66 -2.92 3.17
CA ALA A 186 20.47 -3.85 4.27
C ALA A 186 20.08 -5.24 3.77
N ASP A 187 20.58 -6.31 4.40
CA ASP A 187 20.23 -7.68 4.04
C ASP A 187 18.73 -7.96 4.21
N SER A 188 18.10 -7.26 5.16
CA SER A 188 16.66 -7.30 5.37
C SER A 188 15.87 -6.94 4.11
N VAL A 189 16.37 -6.04 3.25
CA VAL A 189 15.70 -5.67 1.99
C VAL A 189 15.52 -6.87 1.08
N TYR A 190 16.53 -7.76 1.03
CA TYR A 190 16.50 -8.96 0.20
C TYR A 190 15.57 -10.02 0.78
N THR A 191 15.64 -10.26 2.09
CA THR A 191 14.78 -11.26 2.75
C THR A 191 13.32 -10.85 2.75
N ASP A 192 13.03 -9.60 3.11
CA ASP A 192 11.68 -9.08 3.29
C ASP A 192 10.89 -9.00 1.99
N PHE A 193 11.60 -8.76 0.88
CA PHE A 193 11.01 -8.67 -0.44
C PHE A 193 11.25 -9.89 -1.32
N PHE A 194 11.85 -10.95 -0.78
CA PHE A 194 12.20 -12.19 -1.51
C PHE A 194 12.97 -11.88 -2.79
N ILE A 195 14.03 -11.08 -2.67
CA ILE A 195 14.89 -10.68 -3.79
C ILE A 195 16.23 -11.39 -3.62
N ASN A 196 16.71 -12.07 -4.66
CA ASN A 196 18.05 -12.65 -4.62
C ASN A 196 19.11 -11.53 -4.69
N PRO A 197 20.06 -11.43 -3.75
CA PRO A 197 21.03 -10.32 -3.71
C PRO A 197 22.01 -10.29 -4.89
N SER A 198 22.24 -11.42 -5.58
CA SER A 198 23.19 -11.48 -6.70
C SER A 198 22.52 -11.21 -8.06
N SER A 199 21.30 -11.72 -8.27
CA SER A 199 20.57 -11.55 -9.53
C SER A 199 19.51 -10.44 -9.51
N PHE A 200 19.11 -10.00 -8.32
CA PHE A 200 17.94 -9.14 -8.05
C PHE A 200 16.60 -9.70 -8.54
N GLU A 201 16.56 -10.98 -8.89
CA GLU A 201 15.33 -11.63 -9.33
C GLU A 201 14.45 -12.03 -8.14
N PHE A 202 13.16 -12.19 -8.42
CA PHE A 202 12.19 -12.55 -7.41
C PHE A 202 12.33 -14.03 -7.06
N ASP A 203 12.61 -14.33 -5.79
CA ASP A 203 12.60 -15.70 -5.29
C ASP A 203 11.17 -16.21 -5.10
N LYS A 204 10.58 -16.62 -6.23
CA LYS A 204 9.23 -17.16 -6.30
C LYS A 204 9.10 -18.46 -5.48
N LYS A 205 10.17 -19.24 -5.34
CA LYS A 205 10.16 -20.50 -4.59
C LYS A 205 10.15 -20.22 -3.09
N GLY A 206 11.05 -19.37 -2.60
CA GLY A 206 11.09 -18.93 -1.21
C GLY A 206 9.78 -18.27 -0.80
N TYR A 207 9.26 -17.36 -1.63
CA TYR A 207 7.97 -16.71 -1.38
C TYR A 207 6.82 -17.72 -1.23
N LYS A 208 6.67 -18.66 -2.18
CA LYS A 208 5.61 -19.68 -2.12
C LYS A 208 5.75 -20.55 -0.87
N LYS A 209 6.97 -20.97 -0.52
CA LYS A 209 7.24 -21.78 0.68
C LYS A 209 6.81 -21.03 1.94
N THR A 210 7.20 -19.76 2.10
CA THR A 210 6.82 -18.95 3.25
C THR A 210 5.31 -18.75 3.34
N MET A 211 4.63 -18.51 2.21
CA MET A 211 3.16 -18.37 2.19
C MET A 211 2.45 -19.67 2.62
N ILE A 212 2.94 -20.83 2.18
CA ILE A 212 2.38 -22.14 2.59
C ILE A 212 2.58 -22.37 4.10
N ILE A 213 3.78 -22.11 4.62
CA ILE A 213 4.07 -22.25 6.06
C ILE A 213 3.17 -21.32 6.88
N ALA A 214 3.04 -20.05 6.47
CA ALA A 214 2.16 -19.09 7.15
C ALA A 214 0.69 -19.53 7.13
N LEU A 215 0.22 -20.09 6.02
CA LEU A 215 -1.14 -20.64 5.92
C LEU A 215 -1.34 -21.80 6.90
N ILE A 216 -0.41 -22.76 6.95
CA ILE A 216 -0.48 -23.90 7.87
C ILE A 216 -0.52 -23.42 9.33
N ILE A 217 0.37 -22.49 9.71
CA ILE A 217 0.39 -21.92 11.06
C ILE A 217 -0.94 -21.22 11.38
N SER A 218 -1.49 -20.45 10.44
CA SER A 218 -2.78 -19.78 10.63
C SER A 218 -3.92 -20.78 10.85
N ILE A 219 -3.94 -21.90 10.13
CA ILE A 219 -4.96 -22.97 10.30
C ILE A 219 -4.82 -23.61 11.68
N ILE A 220 -3.59 -23.89 12.13
CA ILE A 220 -3.32 -24.48 13.45
C ILE A 220 -3.82 -23.53 14.56
N ILE A 221 -3.51 -22.24 14.48
CA ILE A 221 -3.98 -21.25 15.45
C ILE A 221 -5.51 -21.21 15.50
N LEU A 222 -6.17 -21.19 14.33
CA LEU A 222 -7.64 -21.19 14.27
C LEU A 222 -8.24 -22.47 14.88
N ALA A 223 -7.64 -23.63 14.63
CA ALA A 223 -8.09 -24.89 15.22
C ALA A 223 -7.96 -24.88 16.75
N ILE A 224 -6.85 -24.36 17.29
CA ILE A 224 -6.64 -24.23 18.73
C ILE A 224 -7.71 -23.31 19.34
N VAL A 225 -7.92 -22.12 18.76
CA VAL A 225 -8.94 -21.17 19.25
C VAL A 225 -10.34 -21.78 19.20
N PHE A 226 -10.69 -22.49 18.12
CA PHE A 226 -11.97 -23.16 18.01
C PHE A 226 -12.16 -24.25 19.07
N LEU A 227 -11.13 -25.07 19.33
CA LEU A 227 -11.18 -26.07 20.38
C LEU A 227 -11.30 -25.44 21.77
N SER A 228 -10.63 -24.32 22.03
CA SER A 228 -10.69 -23.60 23.31
C SER A 228 -12.03 -22.92 23.60
N ILE A 229 -12.83 -22.60 22.58
CA ILE A 229 -14.19 -22.04 22.76
C ILE A 229 -15.22 -23.15 23.04
N ASN A 230 -14.96 -24.36 22.55
CA ASN A 230 -15.88 -25.50 22.65
C ASN A 230 -15.55 -26.47 23.81
N LEU A 231 -14.63 -26.12 24.69
CA LEU A 231 -14.21 -26.87 25.90
C LEU A 231 -14.62 -26.08 27.15
#